data_AF-A0A9P0NFY7-F1
#
_entry.id   AF-A0A9P0NFY7-F1
#
_cell.length_a   1.000
_cell.length_b   1.000
_cell.length_c   1.000
_cell.angle_alpha   90.00
_cell.angle_beta   90.00
_cell.angle_gamma   90.00
#
_symmetry.space_group_name_H-M   'P 1'
#
loop_
_entity.id
_entity.type
_entity.pdbx_description
1 polymer ?
#
loop_
_entity_poly.entity_id
_entity_poly.type
_entity_poly.pdbx_seq_one_letter_code
_entity_poly.pdbx_strand_id
1 'polypeptide(L)'
;MIGNRPTKDMYRDRVYLLALHFITESEEIVGGIRLFNTVDTAASMSEKLLENMPSYKRSNRCQNSICFNPERNSEGVVITIYGVDGNIQLQQEMNKFFQPLTELCVAINCNCLRDEVTEPTNHILLELLSIPKGFRASGNYSHMENTTKISQNYAGKVMMKLGDITKQLIINGNIYNLRGVIAFDGSARQLRQSYGHYIAYGLRSNDQWESYDDLKEQVITKSNNFKVNVEILFYTR
;
A
#
# COMPACT_ATOMS: atom_id res chain seq x y z
N MET A 1 2.20 25.91 -0.96
CA MET A 1 3.30 26.84 -1.32
C MET A 1 4.61 26.06 -1.32
N ILE A 2 5.05 25.58 -2.49
CA ILE A 2 6.36 24.90 -2.68
C ILE A 2 7.31 25.79 -3.51
N GLY A 3 6.78 26.77 -4.25
CA GLY A 3 7.50 27.47 -5.31
C GLY A 3 8.48 28.56 -4.91
N ASN A 4 9.19 28.47 -3.78
CA ASN A 4 10.25 29.44 -3.43
C ASN A 4 11.37 28.88 -2.53
N ARG A 5 11.40 27.56 -2.24
CA ARG A 5 12.52 26.97 -1.47
C ARG A 5 13.67 26.63 -2.42
N PRO A 6 14.92 26.96 -2.07
CA PRO A 6 16.09 26.50 -2.83
C PRO A 6 16.07 24.97 -2.93
N THR A 7 16.23 24.45 -4.14
CA THR A 7 16.22 23.00 -4.44
C THR A 7 17.15 22.20 -3.52
N LYS A 8 18.29 22.78 -3.14
CA LYS A 8 19.26 22.19 -2.22
C LYS A 8 18.68 21.92 -0.83
N ASP A 9 17.88 22.84 -0.30
CA ASP A 9 17.27 22.68 1.02
C ASP A 9 16.19 21.59 1.00
N MET A 10 15.43 21.49 -0.10
CA MET A 10 14.44 20.42 -0.27
C MET A 10 15.08 19.03 -0.35
N TYR A 11 16.21 18.89 -1.07
CA TYR A 11 16.95 17.63 -1.09
C TYR A 11 17.51 17.28 0.29
N ARG A 12 18.01 18.26 1.04
CA ARG A 12 18.50 18.04 2.41
C ARG A 12 17.38 17.59 3.35
N ASP A 13 16.22 18.26 3.29
CA ASP A 13 15.05 17.90 4.10
C ASP A 13 14.56 16.49 3.76
N ARG A 14 14.53 16.11 2.47
CA ARG A 14 14.19 14.74 2.03
C ARG A 14 15.18 13.72 2.59
N VAL A 15 16.48 14.02 2.58
CA VAL A 15 17.49 13.14 3.17
C VAL A 15 17.26 12.99 4.67
N TYR A 16 16.96 14.05 5.41
CA TYR A 16 16.68 13.95 6.85
C TYR A 16 15.44 13.13 7.15
N LEU A 17 14.36 13.33 6.39
CA LEU A 17 13.13 12.55 6.53
C LEU A 17 13.39 11.07 6.28
N LEU A 18 14.10 10.73 5.20
CA LEU A 18 14.42 9.34 4.88
C LEU A 18 15.44 8.75 5.86
N ALA A 19 16.40 9.55 6.33
CA ALA A 19 17.45 9.08 7.24
C ALA A 19 16.89 8.43 8.51
N LEU A 20 15.83 9.03 9.09
CA LEU A 20 15.21 8.53 10.30
C LEU A 20 14.60 7.13 10.16
N HIS A 21 14.18 6.75 8.95
CA HIS A 21 13.44 5.50 8.70
C HIS A 21 14.23 4.46 7.88
N PHE A 22 15.31 4.88 7.19
CA PHE A 22 15.99 4.06 6.19
C PHE A 22 17.48 3.84 6.43
N ILE A 23 18.10 4.65 7.28
CA ILE A 23 19.53 4.50 7.60
C ILE A 23 19.67 3.48 8.74
N THR A 24 19.48 2.21 8.41
CA THR A 24 19.71 1.09 9.34
C THR A 24 21.09 0.47 9.14
N GLU A 25 21.59 0.46 7.91
CA GLU A 25 22.88 -0.12 7.54
C GLU A 25 23.61 0.83 6.57
N SER A 26 24.93 0.96 6.74
CA SER A 26 25.77 1.79 5.90
C SER A 26 27.05 1.07 5.51
N GLU A 27 27.42 1.16 4.25
CA GLU A 27 28.73 0.72 3.77
C GLU A 27 29.68 1.92 3.75
N GLU A 28 30.81 1.79 4.43
CA GLU A 28 31.87 2.79 4.35
C GLU A 28 32.70 2.54 3.08
N ILE A 29 32.78 3.56 2.24
CA ILE A 29 33.59 3.54 1.01
C ILE A 29 34.78 4.51 1.14
N VAL A 30 35.70 4.45 0.19
CA VAL A 30 36.95 5.21 0.21
C VAL A 30 36.69 6.72 0.32
N GLY A 31 37.45 7.40 1.18
CA GLY A 31 37.38 8.85 1.37
C GLY A 31 36.39 9.31 2.45
N GLY A 32 35.95 8.41 3.34
CA GLY A 32 35.04 8.75 4.45
C GLY A 32 33.59 8.97 3.99
N ILE A 33 33.24 8.47 2.80
CA ILE A 33 31.89 8.52 2.27
C ILE A 33 31.15 7.27 2.77
N ARG A 34 29.87 7.43 3.13
CA ARG A 34 28.99 6.31 3.52
C ARG A 34 27.88 6.15 2.49
N LEU A 35 27.67 4.92 2.05
CA LEU A 35 26.57 4.53 1.19
C LEU A 35 25.45 3.93 2.05
N PHE A 36 24.22 4.40 1.82
CA PHE A 36 23.03 3.87 2.48
C PHE A 36 22.12 3.25 1.43
N ASN A 37 21.69 2.01 1.66
CA ASN A 37 20.71 1.36 0.78
C ASN A 37 19.30 1.86 1.13
N THR A 38 18.75 2.73 0.29
CA THR A 38 17.40 3.26 0.44
C THR A 38 16.41 2.66 -0.57
N VAL A 39 16.72 1.51 -1.16
CA VAL A 39 15.81 0.83 -2.09
C VAL A 39 14.57 0.42 -1.31
N ASP A 40 13.42 0.91 -1.75
CA ASP A 40 12.14 0.55 -1.14
C ASP A 40 10.99 0.59 -2.15
N THR A 41 9.88 -0.01 -1.73
CA THR A 41 8.60 0.01 -2.44
C THR A 41 7.72 1.13 -1.92
N ALA A 42 6.74 1.59 -2.72
CA ALA A 42 5.79 2.61 -2.24
C ALA A 42 5.01 2.16 -0.99
N ALA A 43 4.66 0.86 -0.89
CA ALA A 43 3.96 0.32 0.26
C ALA A 43 4.84 0.30 1.52
N SER A 44 6.05 -0.25 1.43
CA SER A 44 6.97 -0.30 2.59
C SER A 44 7.45 1.10 3.01
N MET A 45 7.61 2.02 2.06
CA MET A 45 7.82 3.43 2.35
C MET A 45 6.64 4.03 3.13
N SER A 46 5.40 3.70 2.74
CA SER A 46 4.21 4.18 3.43
C SER A 46 4.11 3.61 4.84
N GLU A 47 4.35 2.31 5.03
CA GLU A 47 4.38 1.65 6.35
C GLU A 47 5.36 2.34 7.31
N LYS A 48 6.56 2.69 6.83
CA LYS A 48 7.58 3.37 7.65
C LYS A 48 7.23 4.82 7.97
N LEU A 49 6.78 5.59 6.98
CA LEU A 49 6.51 7.02 7.16
C LEU A 49 5.21 7.29 7.92
N LEU A 50 4.26 6.36 7.88
CA LEU A 50 2.92 6.50 8.42
C LEU A 50 2.62 5.44 9.49
N GLU A 51 3.64 4.88 10.14
CA GLU A 51 3.51 3.84 11.19
C GLU A 51 2.49 4.23 12.29
N ASN A 52 2.42 5.53 12.63
CA ASN A 52 1.52 6.07 13.65
C ASN A 52 0.15 6.52 13.09
N MET A 53 -0.12 6.22 11.82
CA MET A 53 -1.34 6.56 11.08
C MET A 53 -1.86 5.33 10.34
N PRO A 54 -2.32 4.28 11.06
CA PRO A 54 -2.80 3.05 10.45
C PRO A 54 -4.07 3.30 9.63
N SER A 55 -4.26 2.52 8.56
CA SER A 55 -5.50 2.48 7.78
C SER A 55 -6.58 1.63 8.44
N TYR A 56 -6.18 0.64 9.24
CA TYR A 56 -7.12 -0.23 9.94
C TYR A 56 -6.56 -0.70 11.28
N LYS A 57 -7.48 -1.12 12.15
CA LYS A 57 -7.20 -1.82 13.40
C LYS A 57 -7.91 -3.16 13.38
N ARG A 58 -7.25 -4.19 13.90
CA ARG A 58 -7.83 -5.51 14.11
C ARG A 58 -7.90 -5.79 15.58
N SER A 59 -9.07 -6.21 16.00
CA SER A 59 -9.30 -6.78 17.32
C SER A 59 -9.65 -8.24 17.16
N ASN A 60 -9.03 -9.08 17.97
CA ASN A 60 -9.18 -10.51 17.89
C ASN A 60 -9.35 -11.05 19.32
N ARG A 61 -10.49 -11.69 19.59
CA ARG A 61 -10.90 -12.08 20.96
C ARG A 61 -11.29 -13.56 21.04
N CYS A 62 -10.60 -14.35 21.89
CA CYS A 62 -11.04 -15.73 22.23
C CYS A 62 -12.32 -15.61 23.07
N GLN A 63 -13.37 -16.36 22.71
CA GLN A 63 -14.66 -16.36 23.41
C GLN A 63 -14.56 -16.92 24.83
N ASN A 64 -13.46 -17.60 25.16
CA ASN A 64 -13.15 -18.13 26.47
C ASN A 64 -12.31 -17.12 27.26
N SER A 65 -12.91 -16.52 28.29
CA SER A 65 -12.29 -15.50 29.15
C SER A 65 -11.11 -15.99 29.99
N ILE A 66 -10.89 -17.31 30.08
CA ILE A 66 -9.80 -17.94 30.85
C ILE A 66 -8.60 -18.26 29.95
N CYS A 67 -8.70 -17.98 28.64
CA CYS A 67 -7.57 -18.17 27.74
C CYS A 67 -6.38 -17.30 28.15
N PHE A 68 -5.18 -17.89 28.11
CA PHE A 68 -3.92 -17.19 28.34
C PHE A 68 -3.60 -16.12 27.28
N ASN A 69 -4.34 -16.11 26.18
CA ASN A 69 -4.23 -15.12 25.12
C ASN A 69 -5.64 -14.69 24.69
N PRO A 70 -6.38 -13.99 25.57
CA PRO A 70 -7.80 -13.73 25.39
C PRO A 70 -8.03 -12.67 24.32
N GLU A 71 -7.06 -11.79 24.08
CA GLU A 71 -7.16 -10.67 23.15
C GLU A 71 -5.84 -10.44 22.41
N ARG A 72 -5.93 -10.18 21.11
CA ARG A 72 -4.82 -9.75 20.25
C ARG A 72 -5.29 -8.56 19.43
N ASN A 73 -4.52 -7.49 19.50
CA ASN A 73 -4.77 -6.29 18.71
C ASN A 73 -3.59 -6.06 17.78
N SER A 74 -3.89 -5.66 16.56
CA SER A 74 -2.90 -5.23 15.59
C SER A 74 -3.45 -4.09 14.74
N GLU A 75 -2.57 -3.38 14.07
CA GLU A 75 -2.91 -2.32 13.15
C GLU A 75 -2.02 -2.42 11.92
N GLY A 76 -2.44 -1.80 10.82
CA GLY A 76 -1.67 -1.79 9.59
C GLY A 76 -1.88 -0.50 8.82
N VAL A 77 -0.81 -0.01 8.20
CA VAL A 77 -0.82 1.23 7.42
C VAL A 77 -1.36 0.97 6.03
N VAL A 78 -0.95 -0.12 5.38
CA VAL A 78 -1.30 -0.45 4.00
C VAL A 78 -2.14 -1.73 3.96
N ILE A 79 -3.22 -1.70 3.20
CA ILE A 79 -4.01 -2.88 2.87
C ILE A 79 -3.61 -3.36 1.47
N THR A 80 -3.06 -4.56 1.37
CA THR A 80 -2.70 -5.14 0.08
C THR A 80 -3.88 -5.89 -0.54
N ILE A 81 -4.25 -5.51 -1.76
CA ILE A 81 -5.33 -6.11 -2.55
C ILE A 81 -4.74 -6.78 -3.79
N TYR A 82 -5.19 -8.01 -4.05
CA TYR A 82 -4.70 -8.82 -5.16
C TYR A 82 -5.70 -8.86 -6.31
N GLY A 83 -5.20 -8.64 -7.52
CA GLY A 83 -5.92 -8.84 -8.78
C GLY A 83 -5.34 -9.96 -9.61
N VAL A 84 -6.06 -10.34 -10.65
CA VAL A 84 -5.56 -11.31 -11.65
C VAL A 84 -5.46 -10.61 -13.00
N ASP A 85 -4.28 -10.63 -13.60
CA ASP A 85 -3.95 -9.92 -14.85
C ASP A 85 -4.42 -8.44 -14.82
N GLY A 86 -4.20 -7.75 -13.71
CA GLY A 86 -4.55 -6.34 -13.52
C GLY A 86 -6.03 -6.07 -13.25
N ASN A 87 -6.88 -7.11 -13.25
CA ASN A 87 -8.30 -6.96 -12.92
C ASN A 87 -8.48 -7.07 -11.40
N ILE A 88 -8.90 -5.96 -10.78
CA ILE A 88 -9.14 -5.85 -9.35
C ILE A 88 -10.57 -5.34 -9.14
N GLN A 89 -11.38 -6.13 -8.43
CA GLN A 89 -12.73 -5.72 -8.03
C GLN A 89 -12.66 -5.06 -6.65
N LEU A 90 -12.25 -3.78 -6.64
CA LEU A 90 -11.79 -3.10 -5.41
C LEU A 90 -12.82 -3.17 -4.27
N GLN A 91 -14.09 -2.81 -4.52
CA GLN A 91 -15.12 -2.82 -3.48
C GLN A 91 -15.37 -4.24 -2.92
N GLN A 92 -15.32 -5.29 -3.75
CA GLN A 92 -15.52 -6.66 -3.29
C GLN A 92 -14.37 -7.14 -2.41
N GLU A 93 -13.13 -6.86 -2.82
CA GLU A 93 -11.95 -7.23 -2.03
C GLU A 93 -11.90 -6.45 -0.71
N MET A 94 -12.33 -5.18 -0.71
CA MET A 94 -12.48 -4.39 0.52
C MET A 94 -13.56 -4.96 1.43
N ASN A 95 -14.73 -5.32 0.89
CA ASN A 95 -15.79 -5.98 1.67
C ASN A 95 -15.29 -7.27 2.32
N LYS A 96 -14.51 -8.07 1.59
CA LYS A 96 -13.91 -9.30 2.10
C LYS A 96 -12.88 -9.02 3.18
N PHE A 97 -12.02 -8.00 3.02
CA PHE A 97 -10.99 -7.65 3.99
C PHE A 97 -11.59 -7.21 5.34
N PHE A 98 -12.70 -6.47 5.31
CA PHE A 98 -13.39 -5.99 6.52
C PHE A 98 -14.48 -6.95 7.04
N GLN A 99 -14.68 -8.09 6.39
CA GLN A 99 -15.64 -9.09 6.85
C GLN A 99 -15.17 -9.72 8.17
N PRO A 100 -16.00 -9.74 9.22
CA PRO A 100 -15.66 -10.43 10.46
C PRO A 100 -15.42 -11.92 10.21
N LEU A 101 -14.41 -12.47 10.88
CA LEU A 101 -14.04 -13.87 10.80
C LEU A 101 -14.16 -14.52 12.18
N THR A 102 -14.52 -15.80 12.19
CA THR A 102 -14.51 -16.62 13.39
C THR A 102 -13.65 -17.85 13.11
N GLU A 103 -12.60 -18.03 13.90
CA GLU A 103 -11.62 -19.11 13.70
C GLU A 103 -11.38 -19.88 15.00
N LEU A 104 -10.76 -21.07 14.91
CA LEU A 104 -10.39 -21.86 16.07
C LEU A 104 -9.21 -21.20 16.80
N CYS A 105 -9.33 -20.99 18.11
CA CYS A 105 -8.23 -20.49 18.91
C CYS A 105 -7.14 -21.56 19.10
N VAL A 106 -5.96 -21.33 18.51
CA VAL A 106 -4.78 -22.22 18.60
C VAL A 106 -4.01 -22.13 19.93
N ALA A 107 -4.45 -21.30 20.88
CA ALA A 107 -3.82 -21.24 22.20
C ALA A 107 -4.06 -22.55 22.96
N ILE A 108 -2.99 -23.07 23.57
CA ILE A 108 -3.01 -24.33 24.35
C ILE A 108 -4.20 -24.31 25.33
N ASN A 109 -5.06 -25.31 25.23
CA ASN A 109 -6.22 -25.52 26.10
C ASN A 109 -7.30 -24.39 26.12
N CYS A 110 -7.36 -23.42 25.19
CA CYS A 110 -8.53 -22.50 25.07
C CYS A 110 -9.74 -23.24 24.44
N ASN A 111 -9.51 -24.11 23.44
CA ASN A 111 -10.53 -24.92 22.75
C ASN A 111 -11.83 -24.17 22.44
N CYS A 112 -11.73 -22.91 22.02
CA CYS A 112 -12.91 -22.12 21.68
C CYS A 112 -12.72 -21.35 20.38
N LEU A 113 -13.80 -20.70 19.96
CA LEU A 113 -13.79 -19.84 18.80
C LEU A 113 -13.25 -18.46 19.16
N ARG A 114 -12.73 -17.81 18.14
CA ARG A 114 -12.09 -16.51 18.24
C ARG A 114 -12.62 -15.63 17.13
N ASP A 115 -13.18 -14.50 17.53
CA ASP A 115 -13.77 -13.53 16.62
C ASP A 115 -12.72 -12.48 16.29
N GLU A 116 -12.49 -12.27 15.00
CA GLU A 116 -11.65 -11.21 14.45
C GLU A 116 -12.53 -10.17 13.77
N VAL A 117 -12.39 -8.92 14.22
CA VAL A 117 -13.07 -7.76 13.65
C VAL A 117 -12.02 -6.76 13.20
N THR A 118 -12.12 -6.34 11.94
CA THR A 118 -11.29 -5.30 11.34
C THR A 118 -12.11 -4.03 11.22
N GLU A 119 -11.57 -2.91 11.71
CA GLU A 119 -12.20 -1.59 11.64
C GLU A 119 -11.32 -0.61 10.85
N PRO A 120 -11.91 0.17 9.91
CA PRO A 120 -11.16 1.19 9.18
C PRO A 120 -10.93 2.42 10.06
N THR A 121 -9.86 3.17 9.78
CA THR A 121 -9.61 4.48 10.40
C THR A 121 -10.14 5.62 9.52
N ASN A 122 -9.65 6.86 9.66
CA ASN A 122 -10.11 8.00 8.87
C ASN A 122 -9.54 8.05 7.44
N HIS A 123 -8.55 7.22 7.16
CA HIS A 123 -7.89 7.12 5.86
C HIS A 123 -7.56 5.68 5.53
N ILE A 124 -7.41 5.40 4.24
CA ILE A 124 -7.12 4.06 3.73
C ILE A 124 -6.06 4.17 2.62
N LEU A 125 -4.94 3.47 2.81
CA LEU A 125 -3.93 3.22 1.80
C LEU A 125 -4.08 1.80 1.28
N LEU A 126 -4.29 1.67 -0.03
CA LEU A 126 -4.45 0.37 -0.68
C LEU A 126 -3.29 0.12 -1.63
N GLU A 127 -2.55 -0.96 -1.41
CA GLU A 127 -1.59 -1.46 -2.41
C GLU A 127 -2.30 -2.40 -3.37
N LEU A 128 -2.11 -2.19 -4.67
CA LEU A 128 -2.65 -3.03 -5.73
C LEU A 128 -1.56 -3.91 -6.32
N LEU A 129 -1.71 -5.23 -6.18
CA LEU A 129 -0.80 -6.21 -6.76
C LEU A 129 -1.53 -7.08 -7.80
N SER A 130 -0.98 -7.14 -9.01
CA SER A 130 -1.50 -8.00 -10.08
C SER A 130 -0.76 -9.33 -10.09
N ILE A 131 -1.49 -10.44 -10.03
CA ILE A 131 -0.94 -11.79 -10.12
C ILE A 131 -1.16 -12.31 -11.55
N PRO A 132 -0.11 -12.71 -12.28
CA PRO A 132 -0.26 -13.29 -13.62
C PRO A 132 -1.05 -14.60 -13.58
N LYS A 133 -1.99 -14.82 -14.52
CA LYS A 133 -2.78 -16.07 -14.61
C LYS A 133 -1.94 -17.34 -14.68
N GLY A 134 -0.82 -17.30 -15.41
CA GLY A 134 0.09 -18.44 -15.54
C GLY A 134 0.69 -18.90 -14.21
N PHE A 135 0.77 -18.00 -13.23
CA PHE A 135 1.26 -18.29 -11.88
C PHE A 135 0.21 -19.00 -11.00
N ARG A 136 -1.09 -18.83 -11.29
CA ARG A 136 -2.17 -19.59 -10.63
C ARG A 136 -2.28 -21.02 -11.15
N ALA A 137 -1.94 -21.25 -12.42
CA ALA A 137 -2.07 -22.54 -13.09
C ALA A 137 -1.00 -23.58 -12.68
N SER A 138 0.11 -23.16 -12.08
CA SER A 138 1.26 -24.04 -11.79
C SER A 138 1.14 -24.86 -10.50
N GLY A 139 -0.05 -25.03 -9.92
CA GLY A 139 -0.30 -25.95 -8.79
C GLY A 139 0.36 -25.59 -7.44
N ASN A 140 1.37 -24.71 -7.40
CA ASN A 140 2.08 -24.32 -6.17
C ASN A 140 1.29 -23.35 -5.27
N TYR A 141 0.07 -22.99 -5.64
CA TYR A 141 -0.78 -22.09 -4.86
C TYR A 141 -1.35 -22.77 -3.59
N SER A 142 -1.45 -24.11 -3.56
CA SER A 142 -1.99 -24.85 -2.41
C SER A 142 -1.00 -25.05 -1.25
N HIS A 143 0.27 -24.64 -1.40
CA HIS A 143 1.29 -24.71 -0.34
C HIS A 143 1.74 -23.33 0.18
N MET A 144 1.17 -22.24 -0.31
CA MET A 144 1.37 -20.92 0.29
C MET A 144 0.21 -20.60 1.24
N GLU A 145 0.15 -21.29 2.38
CA GLU A 145 -0.64 -20.86 3.55
C GLU A 145 -0.17 -19.48 4.08
N ASN A 146 0.94 -18.95 3.55
CA ASN A 146 1.39 -17.56 3.70
C ASN A 146 1.31 -16.81 2.36
N THR A 147 0.12 -16.40 1.95
CA THR A 147 -0.12 -15.52 0.78
C THR A 147 0.46 -14.11 0.95
N THR A 148 1.05 -13.80 2.10
CA THR A 148 1.53 -12.47 2.50
C THR A 148 2.83 -12.01 1.85
N LYS A 149 3.48 -12.81 0.99
CA LYS A 149 4.76 -12.43 0.36
C LYS A 149 4.87 -12.83 -1.11
N ILE A 150 3.89 -12.44 -1.94
CA ILE A 150 4.22 -12.22 -3.35
C ILE A 150 5.16 -11.02 -3.38
N SER A 151 6.47 -11.26 -3.50
CA SER A 151 7.45 -10.19 -3.67
C SER A 151 7.02 -9.35 -4.87
N GLN A 152 7.01 -8.02 -4.73
CA GLN A 152 6.65 -7.09 -5.81
C GLN A 152 7.38 -7.38 -7.13
N ASN A 153 8.55 -8.02 -7.07
CA ASN A 153 9.33 -8.48 -8.22
C ASN A 153 8.53 -9.43 -9.16
N TYR A 154 7.51 -10.12 -8.65
CA TYR A 154 6.65 -11.05 -9.39
C TYR A 154 5.25 -10.50 -9.69
N ALA A 155 4.92 -9.30 -9.17
CA ALA A 155 3.64 -8.67 -9.42
C ALA A 155 3.62 -7.99 -10.80
N GLY A 156 2.58 -8.27 -11.59
CA GLY A 156 2.33 -7.62 -12.87
C GLY A 156 1.90 -6.16 -12.73
N LYS A 157 1.67 -5.49 -13.87
CA LYS A 157 1.17 -4.12 -13.92
C LYS A 157 -0.34 -4.06 -13.65
N VAL A 158 -0.80 -3.01 -12.98
CA VAL A 158 -2.21 -2.68 -12.80
C VAL A 158 -2.49 -1.41 -13.61
N MET A 159 -2.73 -1.58 -14.91
CA MET A 159 -2.93 -0.45 -15.82
C MET A 159 -4.39 0.02 -15.76
N MET A 160 -4.61 1.24 -15.28
CA MET A 160 -5.94 1.85 -15.18
C MET A 160 -5.95 3.24 -15.82
N LYS A 161 -7.08 3.64 -16.41
CA LYS A 161 -7.31 5.05 -16.69
C LYS A 161 -7.65 5.76 -15.39
N LEU A 162 -7.14 6.96 -15.18
CA LEU A 162 -7.42 7.73 -13.96
C LEU A 162 -8.93 7.91 -13.69
N GLY A 163 -9.73 8.09 -14.75
CA GLY A 163 -11.17 8.22 -14.64
C GLY A 163 -11.93 6.93 -14.33
N ASP A 164 -11.31 5.76 -14.55
CA ASP A 164 -11.93 4.45 -14.29
C ASP A 164 -11.67 3.97 -12.85
N ILE A 165 -10.81 4.67 -12.09
CA ILE A 165 -10.52 4.32 -10.70
C ILE A 165 -11.76 4.63 -9.85
N THR A 166 -12.14 3.66 -9.01
CA THR A 166 -13.26 3.78 -8.08
C THR A 166 -13.08 5.01 -7.19
N LYS A 167 -13.93 6.03 -7.35
CA LYS A 167 -13.80 7.28 -6.59
C LYS A 167 -14.27 7.18 -5.14
N GLN A 168 -15.13 6.21 -4.85
CA GLN A 168 -15.74 6.04 -3.53
C GLN A 168 -15.74 4.57 -3.13
N LEU A 169 -15.28 4.30 -1.91
CA LEU A 169 -15.41 3.01 -1.26
C LEU A 169 -16.41 3.12 -0.11
N ILE A 170 -17.24 2.10 0.04
CA ILE A 170 -18.16 2.00 1.17
C ILE A 170 -17.63 0.91 2.10
N ILE A 171 -17.23 1.27 3.31
CA ILE A 171 -16.67 0.34 4.31
C ILE A 171 -17.45 0.52 5.61
N ASN A 172 -18.11 -0.55 6.07
CA ASN A 172 -18.95 -0.54 7.27
C ASN A 172 -19.95 0.64 7.30
N GLY A 173 -20.53 0.97 6.14
CA GLY A 173 -21.48 2.09 5.97
C GLY A 173 -20.85 3.48 5.85
N ASN A 174 -19.54 3.63 6.04
CA ASN A 174 -18.83 4.90 5.84
C ASN A 174 -18.35 5.02 4.40
N ILE A 175 -18.42 6.25 3.85
CA ILE A 175 -17.94 6.57 2.51
C ILE A 175 -16.50 7.08 2.61
N TYR A 176 -15.61 6.52 1.81
CA TYR A 176 -14.22 6.94 1.67
C TYR A 176 -13.99 7.43 0.24
N ASN A 177 -13.57 8.67 0.09
CA ASN A 177 -13.34 9.35 -1.17
C ASN A 177 -11.87 9.25 -1.60
N LEU A 178 -11.65 8.91 -2.87
CA LEU A 178 -10.33 8.86 -3.48
C LEU A 178 -9.69 10.25 -3.46
N ARG A 179 -8.47 10.34 -2.94
CA ARG A 179 -7.67 11.57 -2.91
C ARG A 179 -6.54 11.55 -3.91
N GLY A 180 -6.02 10.37 -4.22
CA GLY A 180 -4.96 10.24 -5.18
C GLY A 180 -4.44 8.83 -5.36
N VAL A 181 -3.43 8.75 -6.21
CA VAL A 181 -2.83 7.52 -6.70
C VAL A 181 -1.32 7.71 -6.73
N ILE A 182 -0.58 6.71 -6.29
CA ILE A 182 0.85 6.59 -6.59
C ILE A 182 0.98 5.56 -7.71
N ALA A 183 1.58 5.98 -8.81
CA ALA A 183 1.82 5.13 -9.97
C ALA A 183 3.31 4.94 -10.20
N PHE A 184 3.67 3.76 -10.71
CA PHE A 184 5.04 3.40 -11.01
C PHE A 184 5.31 3.42 -12.51
N ASP A 185 6.21 4.31 -12.91
CA ASP A 185 6.74 4.45 -14.26
C ASP A 185 8.10 3.73 -14.34
N GLY A 186 8.05 2.44 -14.69
CA GLY A 186 9.23 1.58 -14.84
C GLY A 186 9.29 0.88 -16.19
N SER A 187 10.51 0.55 -16.62
CA SER A 187 10.78 -0.06 -17.92
C SER A 187 10.09 -1.43 -18.10
N ALA A 188 9.74 -1.75 -19.35
CA ALA A 188 8.74 -2.74 -19.75
C ALA A 188 9.13 -4.23 -19.62
N ARG A 189 10.13 -4.60 -18.84
CA ARG A 189 10.36 -6.04 -18.57
C ARG A 189 9.24 -6.53 -17.64
N GLN A 190 8.66 -7.68 -17.98
CA GLN A 190 7.40 -8.22 -17.42
C GLN A 190 7.45 -8.56 -15.91
N LEU A 191 8.59 -8.31 -15.28
CA LEU A 191 8.87 -8.46 -13.85
C LEU A 191 9.42 -7.13 -13.36
N ARG A 192 9.05 -6.67 -12.15
CA ARG A 192 9.57 -5.42 -11.55
C ARG A 192 11.05 -5.60 -11.15
N GLN A 193 11.93 -5.85 -12.11
CA GLN A 193 13.38 -5.80 -11.90
C GLN A 193 13.79 -4.33 -11.87
N SER A 194 13.75 -3.81 -10.63
CA SER A 194 14.53 -2.74 -10.00
C SER A 194 14.91 -1.55 -10.89
N TYR A 195 14.58 -0.35 -10.39
CA TYR A 195 14.71 0.98 -11.01
C TYR A 195 13.51 1.39 -11.87
N GLY A 196 12.69 2.26 -11.28
CA GLY A 196 11.65 3.01 -11.95
C GLY A 196 11.36 4.26 -11.15
N HIS A 197 10.35 5.00 -11.59
CA HIS A 197 10.02 6.30 -11.06
C HIS A 197 8.61 6.31 -10.52
N TYR A 198 8.38 6.89 -9.35
CA TYR A 198 7.03 7.03 -8.80
C TYR A 198 6.49 8.42 -9.07
N ILE A 199 5.28 8.48 -9.60
CA ILE A 199 4.55 9.73 -9.85
C ILE A 199 3.25 9.69 -9.06
N ALA A 200 2.96 10.75 -8.32
CA ALA A 200 1.70 10.89 -7.61
C ALA A 200 0.69 11.63 -8.49
N TYR A 201 -0.55 11.17 -8.50
CA TYR A 201 -1.69 11.80 -9.17
C TYR A 201 -2.73 12.14 -8.12
N GLY A 202 -3.00 13.43 -7.90
CA GLY A 202 -4.02 13.90 -6.96
C GLY A 202 -5.35 14.14 -7.66
N LEU A 203 -6.45 13.71 -7.05
CA LEU A 203 -7.81 14.04 -7.48
C LEU A 203 -8.29 15.26 -6.69
N ARG A 204 -8.59 16.34 -7.40
CA ARG A 204 -9.13 17.57 -6.82
C ARG A 204 -10.63 17.49 -6.59
N SER A 205 -11.16 18.36 -5.74
CA SER A 205 -12.60 18.45 -5.45
C SER A 205 -13.46 18.83 -6.66
N ASN A 206 -12.85 19.41 -7.70
CA ASN A 206 -13.48 19.70 -8.99
C ASN A 206 -13.33 18.55 -10.01
N ASP A 207 -13.01 17.34 -9.55
CA ASP A 207 -12.81 16.15 -10.38
C ASP A 207 -11.65 16.24 -11.40
N GLN A 208 -10.73 17.19 -11.22
CA GLN A 208 -9.52 17.30 -12.04
C GLN A 208 -8.37 16.48 -11.45
N TRP A 209 -7.65 15.78 -12.32
CA TRP A 209 -6.42 15.07 -11.96
C TRP A 209 -5.20 15.96 -12.14
N GLU A 210 -4.28 15.91 -11.20
CA GLU A 210 -3.02 16.65 -11.22
C GLU A 210 -1.86 15.71 -10.96
N SER A 211 -0.79 15.78 -11.76
CA SER A 211 0.42 14.98 -11.54
C SER A 211 1.49 15.75 -10.78
N TYR A 212 2.11 15.08 -9.82
CA TYR A 212 3.19 15.53 -8.96
C TYR A 212 4.39 14.59 -9.14
N ASP A 213 5.48 15.15 -9.63
CA ASP A 213 6.63 14.40 -10.10
C ASP A 213 7.90 15.07 -9.55
N ASP A 214 8.43 14.47 -8.48
CA ASP A 214 9.53 14.99 -7.65
C ASP A 214 9.40 16.50 -7.35
N LEU A 215 10.34 17.29 -7.85
CA LEU A 215 10.48 18.73 -7.59
C LEU A 215 10.04 19.58 -8.77
N LYS A 216 9.31 19.00 -9.75
CA LYS A 216 8.78 19.78 -10.87
C LYS A 216 7.86 20.87 -10.33
N GLU A 217 8.19 22.12 -10.64
CA GLU A 217 7.47 23.29 -10.15
C GLU A 217 6.04 23.37 -10.71
N GLN A 218 5.84 22.86 -11.92
CA GLN A 218 4.55 22.89 -12.60
C GLN A 218 3.76 21.63 -12.30
N VAL A 219 2.61 21.81 -11.68
CA VAL A 219 1.58 20.78 -11.56
C VAL A 219 0.87 20.67 -12.91
N ILE A 220 0.85 19.46 -13.48
CA ILE A 220 0.28 19.21 -14.81
C ILE A 220 -1.08 18.54 -14.64
N THR A 221 -2.13 19.14 -15.23
CA THR A 221 -3.45 18.51 -15.29
C THR A 221 -3.42 17.29 -16.20
N LYS A 222 -4.11 16.22 -15.78
CA LYS A 222 -4.23 14.96 -16.54
C LYS A 222 -5.69 14.70 -16.87
N SER A 223 -5.90 14.12 -18.06
CA SER A 223 -7.24 13.73 -18.48
C SER A 223 -7.67 12.44 -17.78
N ASN A 224 -8.98 12.25 -17.62
CA ASN A 224 -9.56 11.00 -17.12
C ASN A 224 -9.16 9.77 -17.97
N ASN A 225 -8.80 9.96 -19.24
CA ASN A 225 -8.37 8.88 -20.12
C ASN A 225 -6.88 8.52 -19.98
N PHE A 226 -6.10 9.28 -19.21
CA PHE A 226 -4.69 9.03 -19.01
C PHE A 226 -4.49 7.70 -18.26
N LYS A 227 -3.68 6.80 -18.83
CA LYS A 227 -3.41 5.47 -18.26
C LYS A 227 -2.16 5.49 -17.41
N VAL A 228 -2.24 4.90 -16.23
CA VAL A 228 -1.14 4.79 -15.28
C VAL A 228 -1.05 3.35 -14.75
N ASN A 229 0.15 2.93 -14.36
CA ASN A 229 0.38 1.68 -13.63
C ASN A 229 0.19 1.97 -12.14
N VAL A 230 -1.01 1.72 -11.63
CA VAL A 230 -1.42 2.02 -10.26
C VAL A 230 -0.69 1.08 -9.29
N GLU A 231 -0.08 1.65 -8.24
CA GLU A 231 0.48 0.85 -7.14
C GLU A 231 -0.21 1.11 -5.82
N ILE A 232 -0.39 2.38 -5.45
CA ILE A 232 -1.11 2.76 -4.23
C ILE A 232 -2.32 3.62 -4.58
N LEU A 233 -3.45 3.34 -3.96
CA LEU A 233 -4.59 4.24 -3.90
C LEU A 233 -4.70 4.83 -2.50
N PHE A 234 -5.04 6.11 -2.41
CA PHE A 234 -5.25 6.80 -1.14
C PHE A 234 -6.66 7.34 -1.03
N TYR A 235 -7.38 6.94 0.01
CA TYR A 235 -8.72 7.40 0.32
C TYR A 235 -8.78 8.04 1.70
N THR A 236 -9.70 8.98 1.88
CA THR A 236 -10.08 9.47 3.20
C THR A 236 -11.59 9.44 3.34
N ARG A 237 -12.08 9.39 4.57
CA ARG A 237 -13.48 9.67 4.85
C ARG A 237 -13.89 11.07 4.39
#